data_AF-A0A5R2N022-F1
#
_entry.id   AF-A0A5R2N022-F1
#
_cell.length_a   1.000
_cell.length_b   1.000
_cell.length_c   1.000
_cell.angle_alpha   90.00
_cell.angle_beta   90.00
_cell.angle_gamma   90.00
#
_symmetry.space_group_name_H-M   'P 1'
#
loop_
_entity.id
_entity.type
_entity.pdbx_description
1 polymer ?
#
loop_
_entity_poly.entity_id
_entity_poly.type
_entity_poly.pdbx_seq_one_letter_code
_entity_poly.pdbx_strand_id
1 'polypeptide(L)'
;QAAMRLGAVFVPLNWRLAGAERQAILADCGPVLLLHDAPLEMALPVGCLSVEVAAFARAVEAQAPAPRRPLPDSDAPSIILYTSGTSGRPKGVVVTERNALATAVNFGVLGRVGHASVFLCDAPMFHVIGLITNL
;
A
#
# COMPACT_ATOMS: atom_id res chain seq x y z
N GLN A 1 -1.19 8.03 -1.91
CA GLN A 1 -2.43 8.86 -1.88
C GLN A 1 -3.44 8.55 -3.00
N ALA A 2 -3.07 8.07 -4.19
CA ALA A 2 -4.06 7.83 -5.27
C ALA A 2 -5.16 6.83 -4.88
N ALA A 3 -4.79 5.68 -4.30
CA ALA A 3 -5.74 4.67 -3.82
C ALA A 3 -6.73 5.23 -2.78
N MET A 4 -6.21 5.91 -1.74
CA MET A 4 -7.01 6.64 -0.75
C MET A 4 -8.04 7.57 -1.41
N ARG A 5 -7.63 8.39 -2.39
CA ARG A 5 -8.54 9.34 -3.06
C ARG A 5 -9.60 8.65 -3.92
N LEU A 6 -9.34 7.41 -4.35
CA LEU A 6 -10.30 6.56 -5.05
C LEU A 6 -11.20 5.76 -4.09
N GLY A 7 -10.88 5.69 -2.79
CA GLY A 7 -11.49 4.75 -1.86
C GLY A 7 -11.06 3.29 -2.11
N ALA A 8 -9.94 3.09 -2.79
CA ALA A 8 -9.36 1.78 -3.01
C ALA A 8 -8.43 1.40 -1.85
N VAL A 9 -8.42 0.12 -1.50
CA VAL A 9 -7.54 -0.42 -0.46
C VAL A 9 -6.17 -0.75 -1.05
N PHE A 10 -5.12 -0.14 -0.53
CA PHE A 10 -3.74 -0.38 -0.92
C PHE A 10 -3.13 -1.53 -0.10
N VAL A 11 -2.54 -2.51 -0.77
CA VAL A 11 -1.91 -3.67 -0.12
C VAL A 11 -0.46 -3.77 -0.59
N PRO A 12 0.50 -3.17 0.13
CA PRO A 12 1.89 -3.27 -0.25
C PRO A 12 2.41 -4.69 0.03
N LEU A 13 2.77 -5.39 -1.03
CA LEU A 13 3.24 -6.78 -0.97
C LEU A 13 4.76 -6.84 -0.75
N ASN A 14 5.20 -7.64 0.22
CA ASN A 14 6.62 -7.92 0.39
C ASN A 14 7.12 -8.89 -0.68
N TRP A 15 7.86 -8.36 -1.65
CA TRP A 15 8.45 -9.12 -2.75
C TRP A 15 9.50 -10.15 -2.29
N ARG A 16 10.04 -10.04 -1.08
CA ARG A 16 11.01 -11.01 -0.53
C ARG A 16 10.38 -12.27 0.05
N LEU A 17 9.06 -12.29 0.23
CA LEU A 17 8.34 -13.49 0.67
C LEU A 17 8.43 -14.60 -0.37
N ALA A 18 8.36 -15.86 0.07
CA ALA A 18 8.31 -16.99 -0.84
C ALA A 18 7.03 -16.97 -1.69
N GLY A 19 7.05 -17.64 -2.84
CA GLY A 19 5.91 -17.70 -3.76
C GLY A 19 4.62 -18.13 -3.08
N ALA A 20 4.66 -19.17 -2.24
CA ALA A 20 3.49 -19.67 -1.52
C ALA A 20 2.90 -18.65 -0.52
N GLU A 21 3.75 -17.88 0.17
CA GLU A 21 3.31 -16.85 1.11
C GLU A 21 2.65 -15.68 0.37
N ARG A 22 3.24 -15.25 -0.75
CA ARG A 22 2.65 -14.20 -1.60
C ARG A 22 1.32 -14.67 -2.22
N GLN A 23 1.24 -15.93 -2.63
CA GLN A 23 0.01 -16.53 -3.15
C GLN A 23 -1.10 -16.55 -2.09
N ALA A 24 -0.76 -16.90 -0.84
CA ALA A 24 -1.71 -16.88 0.27
C ALA A 24 -2.24 -15.46 0.54
N ILE A 25 -1.36 -14.44 0.48
CA ILE A 25 -1.76 -13.04 0.62
C ILE A 25 -2.71 -12.62 -0.50
N LEU A 26 -2.39 -12.91 -1.76
CA LEU A 26 -3.26 -12.57 -2.89
C LEU A 26 -4.63 -13.26 -2.84
N ALA A 27 -4.66 -14.52 -2.38
CA ALA A 27 -5.91 -15.26 -2.21
C ALA A 27 -6.77 -14.68 -1.08
N ASP A 28 -6.15 -14.12 -0.04
CA ASP A 28 -6.83 -13.52 1.12
C ASP A 28 -7.37 -12.12 0.81
N CYS A 29 -6.57 -11.22 0.20
CA CYS A 29 -7.02 -9.86 -0.11
C CYS A 29 -7.78 -9.71 -1.43
N GLY A 30 -7.65 -10.66 -2.37
CA GLY A 30 -8.38 -10.66 -3.65
C GLY A 30 -8.27 -9.36 -4.45
N PRO A 31 -7.06 -8.88 -4.81
CA PRO A 31 -6.90 -7.61 -5.48
C PRO A 31 -7.51 -7.63 -6.89
N VAL A 32 -8.05 -6.48 -7.30
CA VAL A 32 -8.53 -6.23 -8.67
C VAL A 32 -7.43 -5.66 -9.59
N LEU A 33 -6.34 -5.17 -9.02
CA LEU A 33 -5.19 -4.60 -9.72
C LEU A 33 -3.91 -4.93 -8.96
N LEU A 34 -2.92 -5.47 -9.67
CA LEU A 34 -1.55 -5.68 -9.21
C LEU A 34 -0.62 -4.79 -10.02
N LEU A 35 0.08 -3.88 -9.32
CA LEU A 35 1.17 -3.10 -9.88
C LEU A 35 2.51 -3.78 -9.54
N HIS A 36 3.37 -3.97 -10.54
CA HIS A 36 4.66 -4.63 -10.35
C HIS A 36 5.76 -4.05 -11.24
N ASP A 37 7.02 -4.14 -10.81
CA ASP A 37 8.18 -3.78 -11.65
C ASP A 37 8.64 -4.94 -12.53
N ALA A 38 8.39 -6.17 -12.10
CA ALA A 38 8.71 -7.40 -12.82
C ALA A 38 7.59 -8.43 -12.59
N PRO A 39 7.35 -9.35 -13.54
CA PRO A 39 6.36 -10.41 -13.37
C PRO A 39 6.63 -11.20 -12.09
N LEU A 40 5.61 -11.37 -11.28
CA LEU A 40 5.66 -12.25 -10.12
C LEU A 40 5.18 -13.64 -10.55
N GLU A 41 5.94 -14.68 -10.23
CA GLU A 41 5.52 -16.08 -10.45
C GLU A 41 4.42 -16.46 -9.44
N MET A 42 3.18 -16.11 -9.75
CA MET A 42 2.00 -16.35 -8.94
C MET A 42 0.72 -16.36 -9.77
N ALA A 43 -0.29 -17.10 -9.29
CA ALA A 43 -1.60 -17.10 -9.89
C ALA A 43 -2.40 -15.90 -9.37
N LEU A 44 -2.84 -15.04 -10.30
CA LEU A 44 -3.66 -13.89 -9.95
C LEU A 44 -5.12 -14.30 -9.74
N PRO A 45 -5.86 -13.62 -8.84
CA PRO A 45 -7.31 -13.79 -8.73
C PRO A 45 -8.00 -13.55 -10.07
N VAL A 46 -9.14 -14.21 -10.30
CA VAL A 46 -9.95 -14.00 -11.50
C VAL A 46 -10.36 -12.53 -11.59
N GLY A 47 -10.07 -11.90 -12.72
CA GLY A 47 -10.37 -10.48 -12.97
C GLY A 47 -9.34 -9.49 -12.43
N CYS A 48 -8.27 -9.96 -11.79
CA CYS A 48 -7.16 -9.10 -11.38
C CYS A 48 -6.34 -8.65 -12.60
N LEU A 49 -6.22 -7.33 -12.77
CA LEU A 49 -5.37 -6.74 -13.79
C LEU A 49 -3.91 -6.73 -13.32
N SER A 50 -2.98 -7.22 -14.13
CA SER A 50 -1.54 -7.10 -13.89
C SER A 50 -0.99 -5.99 -14.76
N VAL A 51 -0.38 -4.97 -14.15
CA VAL A 51 0.15 -3.82 -14.88
C VAL A 51 1.56 -3.50 -14.40
N GLU A 52 2.49 -3.36 -15.34
CA GLU A 52 3.82 -2.89 -15.02
C GLU A 52 3.82 -1.43 -14.58
N VAL A 53 4.53 -1.11 -13.50
CA VAL A 53 4.63 0.26 -12.95
C VAL A 53 5.15 1.23 -14.01
N ALA A 54 6.12 0.84 -14.82
CA ALA A 54 6.64 1.67 -15.90
C ALA A 54 5.58 1.99 -16.97
N ALA A 55 4.72 1.03 -17.31
CA ALA A 55 3.63 1.25 -18.26
C ALA A 55 2.53 2.13 -17.65
N PHE A 56 2.19 1.89 -16.37
CA PHE A 56 1.25 2.72 -15.62
C PHE A 56 1.72 4.18 -15.54
N ALA A 57 3.00 4.41 -15.22
CA ALA A 57 3.59 5.75 -15.14
C ALA A 57 3.46 6.52 -16.46
N ARG A 58 3.82 5.90 -17.60
CA ARG A 58 3.65 6.51 -18.93
C ARG A 58 2.19 6.84 -19.25
N ALA A 59 1.26 5.97 -18.86
CA ALA A 59 -0.17 6.23 -19.07
C ALA A 59 -0.67 7.43 -18.24
N VAL A 60 -0.20 7.55 -16.99
CA VAL A 60 -0.54 8.68 -16.11
C VAL A 60 0.04 10.00 -16.64
N GLU A 61 1.28 10.01 -17.13
CA GLU A 61 1.91 11.20 -17.71
C GLU A 61 1.18 11.74 -18.95
N ALA A 62 0.56 10.84 -19.72
CA ALA A 62 -0.24 11.20 -20.89
C ALA A 62 -1.65 11.72 -20.54
N GLN A 63 -2.04 11.71 -19.26
CA GLN A 63 -3.41 11.97 -18.84
C GLN A 63 -3.54 13.31 -18.09
N ALA A 64 -4.61 14.04 -18.37
CA ALA A 64 -4.94 15.24 -17.60
C ALA A 64 -5.35 14.86 -16.16
N PRO A 65 -5.03 15.69 -15.15
CA PRO A 65 -5.46 15.45 -13.77
C PRO A 65 -6.98 15.29 -13.67
N ALA A 66 -7.42 14.22 -13.00
CA ALA A 66 -8.84 14.00 -12.75
C ALA A 66 -9.43 15.10 -11.84
N PRO A 67 -10.72 15.45 -12.01
CA PRO A 67 -11.39 16.38 -11.10
C PRO A 67 -11.34 15.87 -9.66
N ARG A 68 -11.29 16.81 -8.70
CA ARG A 68 -11.34 16.46 -7.28
C ARG A 68 -12.67 15.80 -6.95
N ARG A 69 -12.62 14.67 -6.27
CA ARG A 69 -13.78 13.98 -5.71
C ARG A 69 -13.83 14.19 -4.19
N PRO A 70 -15.01 14.08 -3.56
CA PRO A 70 -15.10 13.96 -2.11
C PRO A 70 -14.18 12.85 -1.61
N LEU A 71 -13.48 13.09 -0.51
CA LEU A 71 -12.68 12.05 0.12
C LEU A 71 -13.62 10.98 0.71
N PRO A 72 -13.23 9.70 0.68
CA PRO A 72 -13.94 8.65 1.42
C PRO A 72 -13.99 8.93 2.92
N ASP A 73 -14.86 8.21 3.62
CA ASP A 73 -14.89 8.19 5.09
C ASP A 73 -13.51 7.78 5.64
N SER A 74 -12.98 8.54 6.60
CA SER A 74 -11.65 8.30 7.16
C SER A 74 -11.58 7.06 8.03
N ASP A 75 -12.73 6.52 8.47
CA ASP A 75 -12.85 5.25 9.18
C ASP A 75 -13.03 4.05 8.22
N ALA A 76 -13.11 4.28 6.91
CA ALA A 76 -13.12 3.20 5.92
C ALA A 76 -11.72 2.53 5.80
N PRO A 77 -11.65 1.23 5.49
CA PRO A 77 -10.41 0.56 5.16
C PRO A 77 -9.66 1.27 4.02
N SER A 78 -8.37 1.53 4.20
CA SER A 78 -7.53 2.16 3.17
C SER A 78 -6.27 1.38 2.87
N ILE A 79 -5.68 0.71 3.86
CA ILE A 79 -4.47 -0.09 3.70
C ILE A 79 -4.68 -1.45 4.36
N ILE A 80 -4.16 -2.51 3.75
CA ILE A 80 -3.96 -3.80 4.43
C ILE A 80 -2.46 -4.09 4.49
N LEU A 81 -1.93 -4.19 5.71
CA LEU A 81 -0.54 -4.61 5.95
C LEU A 81 -0.51 -6.06 6.41
N TYR A 82 0.16 -6.92 5.65
CA TYR A 82 0.32 -8.31 6.04
C TYR A 82 1.52 -8.49 6.98
N THR A 83 1.30 -9.25 8.05
CA THR A 83 2.33 -9.64 9.01
C THR A 83 2.50 -11.16 8.99
N SER A 84 3.70 -11.67 9.25
CA SER A 84 4.01 -13.11 9.19
C SER A 84 3.13 -13.96 10.12
N GLY A 85 2.65 -13.38 11.23
CA GLY A 85 1.81 -14.05 12.21
C GLY A 85 2.57 -15.16 12.96
N THR A 86 2.31 -15.33 14.26
CA THR A 86 2.95 -16.39 15.06
C THR A 86 2.53 -17.81 14.65
N SER A 87 1.42 -17.94 13.93
CA SER A 87 0.88 -19.21 13.42
C SER A 87 1.45 -19.63 12.05
N GLY A 88 2.42 -18.89 11.50
CA GLY A 88 3.00 -19.15 10.18
C GLY A 88 2.08 -18.84 8.99
N ARG A 89 0.90 -18.25 9.25
CA ARG A 89 -0.03 -17.79 8.21
C ARG A 89 -0.08 -16.26 8.25
N PRO A 90 0.12 -15.59 7.10
CA PRO A 90 0.03 -14.14 7.05
C PRO A 90 -1.33 -13.64 7.53
N LYS A 91 -1.33 -12.56 8.32
CA LYS A 91 -2.56 -11.89 8.79
C LYS A 91 -2.60 -10.46 8.26
N GLY A 92 -3.68 -10.11 7.58
CA GLY A 92 -3.93 -8.75 7.09
C GLY A 92 -4.40 -7.83 8.21
N VAL A 93 -3.60 -6.81 8.51
CA VAL A 93 -3.97 -5.73 9.43
C VAL A 93 -4.64 -4.63 8.62
N VAL A 94 -5.94 -4.41 8.86
CA VAL A 94 -6.69 -3.33 8.23
C VAL A 94 -6.36 -2.00 8.91
N VAL A 95 -5.96 -1.02 8.11
CA VAL A 95 -5.60 0.32 8.55
C VAL A 95 -6.51 1.32 7.82
N THR A 96 -7.15 2.19 8.60
CA THR A 96 -7.97 3.29 8.10
C THR A 96 -7.11 4.54 7.90
N GLU A 97 -7.62 5.52 7.14
CA GLU A 97 -6.94 6.82 7.02
C GLU A 97 -6.82 7.53 8.37
N ARG A 98 -7.84 7.39 9.24
CA ARG A 98 -7.77 7.93 10.61
C ARG A 98 -6.61 7.29 11.40
N ASN A 99 -6.44 5.97 11.32
CA ASN A 99 -5.35 5.28 12.03
C ASN A 99 -3.98 5.66 11.47
N ALA A 100 -3.85 5.73 10.15
CA ALA A 100 -2.60 6.11 9.49
C ALA A 100 -2.20 7.54 9.86
N LEU A 101 -3.14 8.49 9.79
CA LEU A 101 -2.91 9.88 10.18
C LEU A 101 -2.51 10.02 11.65
N ALA A 102 -3.23 9.35 12.56
CA ALA A 102 -2.89 9.40 13.99
C ALA A 102 -1.48 8.85 14.25
N THR A 103 -1.08 7.79 13.55
CA THR A 103 0.27 7.21 13.66
C THR A 103 1.33 8.17 13.11
N ALA A 104 1.08 8.81 11.96
CA ALA A 104 1.98 9.80 11.38
C ALA A 104 2.17 11.03 12.29
N VAL A 105 1.08 11.54 12.89
CA VAL A 105 1.14 12.64 13.88
C VAL A 105 1.96 12.24 15.10
N ASN A 106 1.71 11.04 15.66
CA ASN A 106 2.47 10.55 16.82
C ASN A 106 3.96 10.43 16.49
N PHE A 107 4.30 9.89 15.32
CA PHE A 107 5.69 9.82 14.85
C PHE A 107 6.31 11.22 14.73
N GLY A 108 5.59 12.17 14.12
CA GLY A 108 6.08 13.53 13.94
C GLY A 108 6.34 14.26 15.26
N VAL A 109 5.43 14.13 16.23
CA VAL A 109 5.58 14.74 17.57
C VAL A 109 6.76 14.13 18.32
N LEU A 110 6.83 12.80 18.39
CA LEU A 110 7.90 12.10 19.13
C LEU A 110 9.27 12.28 18.47
N GLY A 111 9.33 12.24 17.14
CA GLY A 111 10.54 12.44 16.36
C GLY A 111 10.94 13.91 16.18
N ARG A 112 10.14 14.86 16.68
CA ARG A 112 10.32 16.31 16.47
C ARG A 112 10.52 16.66 14.99
N VAL A 113 9.71 16.01 14.17
CA VAL A 113 9.70 16.17 12.73
C VAL A 113 8.89 17.41 12.37
N GLY A 114 9.47 18.26 11.53
CA GLY A 114 8.79 19.44 11.00
C GLY A 114 8.97 19.57 9.49
N HIS A 115 8.46 20.65 8.93
CA HIS A 115 8.54 20.93 7.48
C HIS A 115 9.99 21.09 6.96
N ALA A 116 10.97 21.30 7.84
CA ALA A 116 12.38 21.42 7.51
C ALA A 116 13.16 20.10 7.69
N SER A 117 12.51 19.05 8.19
CA SER A 117 13.13 17.74 8.36
C SER A 117 13.32 17.05 7.00
N VAL A 118 14.43 16.33 6.86
CA VAL A 118 14.73 15.49 5.69
C VAL A 118 14.78 14.05 6.15
N PHE A 119 14.07 13.17 5.43
CA PHE A 119 14.04 11.74 5.70
C PHE A 119 14.86 10.98 4.69
N LEU A 120 15.69 10.06 5.18
CA LEU A 120 16.13 8.94 4.37
C LEU A 120 15.03 7.86 4.41
N CYS A 121 14.49 7.51 3.25
CA CYS A 121 13.57 6.37 3.13
C CYS A 121 14.39 5.09 2.89
N ASP A 122 14.82 4.43 3.96
CA ASP A 122 15.59 3.18 3.91
C ASP A 122 14.74 1.92 4.17
N ALA A 123 13.61 2.07 4.86
CA ALA A 123 12.67 1.00 5.12
C ALA A 123 11.77 0.73 3.90
N PRO A 124 11.57 -0.55 3.51
CA PRO A 124 10.64 -0.87 2.44
C PRO A 124 9.20 -0.45 2.77
N MET A 125 8.46 0.02 1.75
CA MET A 125 7.08 0.53 1.94
C MET A 125 6.04 -0.56 2.23
N PHE A 126 6.42 -1.85 2.17
CA PHE A 126 5.60 -2.96 2.70
C PHE A 126 5.75 -3.15 4.21
N HIS A 127 6.62 -2.39 4.87
CA HIS A 127 6.74 -2.33 6.32
C HIS A 127 6.06 -1.06 6.85
N VAL A 128 5.37 -1.17 7.98
CA VAL A 128 4.57 -0.06 8.55
C VAL A 128 5.39 1.22 8.75
N ILE A 129 6.64 1.12 9.22
CA ILE A 129 7.49 2.31 9.39
C ILE A 129 7.79 2.99 8.06
N GLY A 130 8.20 2.23 7.04
CA GLY A 130 8.52 2.77 5.72
C GLY A 130 7.29 3.35 5.03
N LEU A 131 6.11 2.80 5.31
CA LEU A 131 4.85 3.36 4.81
C LEU A 131 4.52 4.68 5.52
N ILE A 132 4.38 4.66 6.86
CA ILE A 132 3.88 5.80 7.64
C ILE A 132 4.80 7.03 7.55
N THR A 133 6.13 6.85 7.49
CA THR A 133 7.06 8.00 7.41
C THR A 133 7.05 8.68 6.04
N ASN A 134 6.35 8.11 5.04
CA ASN A 134 6.29 8.62 3.67
C ASN A 134 4.85 8.95 3.21
N LEU A 135 3.87 9.01 4.13
CA LEU A 135 2.49 9.39 3.82
C LEU A 135 2.27 10.91 3.72
#